data_AF-A0A661H6G4-F1
#
_entry.id   AF-A0A661H6G4-F1
#
_cell.length_a   1.000
_cell.length_b   1.000
_cell.length_c   1.000
_cell.angle_alpha   90.00
_cell.angle_beta   90.00
_cell.angle_gamma   90.00
#
_symmetry.space_group_name_H-M   'P 1'
#
loop_
_entity.id
_entity.type
_entity.pdbx_description
1 polymer ?
#
loop_
_entity_poly.entity_id
_entity_poly.type
_entity_poly.pdbx_seq_one_letter_code
_entity_poly.pdbx_strand_id
1 'polypeptide(L)'
;DLTGLVQVDNVRIEEENLMGTHLPTLGHVDYNIAEYGYLARPHWFDVLAESLQSVLKLKLEEQVLLIRVQRLEKASQTITQRVNLFSKVLIPEARDNIKRIGLFLSDQERAGVVRSKLAKRKSSAEGEPV
;
A
#
# COMPACT_ATOMS: atom_id res chain seq x y z
N ASP A 1 48.24 0.19 5.08
CA ASP A 1 46.86 -0.01 5.56
C ASP A 1 45.97 1.04 4.89
N LEU A 2 44.87 0.61 4.25
CA LEU A 2 43.92 1.48 3.54
C LEU A 2 42.65 1.74 4.38
N THR A 3 42.60 1.11 5.56
CA THR A 3 41.50 1.19 6.50
C THR A 3 41.38 2.63 7.01
N GLY A 4 40.22 3.25 6.77
CA GLY A 4 39.95 4.64 7.18
C GLY A 4 40.30 5.72 6.15
N LEU A 5 40.73 5.37 4.93
CA LEU A 5 41.00 6.37 3.88
C LEU A 5 39.75 7.19 3.50
N VAL A 6 38.60 6.53 3.43
CA VAL A 6 37.30 7.14 3.18
C VAL A 6 36.33 6.64 4.24
N GLN A 7 35.72 7.56 4.98
CA GLN A 7 34.68 7.28 5.95
C GLN A 7 33.39 7.99 5.54
N VAL A 8 32.26 7.34 5.79
CA VAL A 8 30.95 7.97 5.62
C VAL A 8 30.68 8.76 6.88
N ASP A 9 30.51 10.08 6.75
CA ASP A 9 30.29 10.99 7.89
C ASP A 9 28.79 11.14 8.16
N ASN A 10 28.00 11.33 7.10
CA ASN A 10 26.56 11.48 7.20
C ASN A 10 25.84 10.85 6.01
N VAL A 11 24.68 10.25 6.27
CA VAL A 11 23.80 9.67 5.25
C VAL A 11 22.41 10.26 5.44
N ARG A 12 21.93 10.99 4.45
CA ARG A 12 20.54 11.46 4.40
C ARG A 12 19.68 10.46 3.66
N ILE A 13 18.72 9.89 4.36
CA ILE A 13 17.68 9.05 3.79
C ILE A 13 16.42 9.90 3.67
N GLU A 14 15.84 9.90 2.48
CA GLU A 14 14.57 10.57 2.20
C GLU A 14 13.45 9.53 2.09
N GLU A 15 12.21 10.01 2.09
CA GLU A 15 11.05 9.15 1.85
C GLU A 15 10.33 9.54 0.57
N GLU A 16 10.02 8.53 -0.22
CA GLU A 16 9.25 8.60 -1.44
C GLU A 16 7.94 7.83 -1.25
N ASN A 17 6.81 8.44 -1.60
CA ASN A 17 5.54 7.72 -1.62
C ASN A 17 5.32 7.06 -2.98
N LEU A 18 5.33 5.73 -3.01
CA LEU A 18 4.99 4.94 -4.19
C LEU A 18 3.67 4.20 -3.97
N MET A 19 2.61 4.68 -4.65
CA MET A 19 1.28 4.04 -4.64
C MET A 19 0.71 3.83 -3.23
N GLY A 20 0.96 4.77 -2.32
CA GLY A 20 0.52 4.69 -0.92
C GLY A 20 1.46 3.91 0.01
N THR A 21 2.63 3.48 -0.49
CA THR A 21 3.69 2.87 0.32
C THR A 21 4.87 3.83 0.44
N HIS A 22 5.23 4.20 1.66
CA HIS A 22 6.41 5.03 1.93
C HIS A 22 7.68 4.21 1.83
N LEU A 23 8.53 4.54 0.86
CA LEU A 23 9.78 3.86 0.54
C LEU A 23 10.97 4.78 0.84
N PRO A 24 12.06 4.26 1.43
CA PRO A 24 13.26 5.06 1.61
C PRO A 24 13.94 5.27 0.26
N THR A 25 14.55 6.43 0.08
CA THR A 25 15.46 6.76 -1.03
C THR A 25 16.77 7.26 -0.46
N LEU A 26 17.89 6.89 -1.11
CA LEU A 26 19.19 7.44 -0.74
C LEU A 26 19.25 8.88 -1.27
N GLY A 27 19.32 9.84 -0.36
CA GLY A 27 19.53 11.25 -0.69
C GLY A 27 21.02 11.54 -0.81
N HIS A 28 21.49 12.46 0.04
CA HIS A 28 22.89 12.87 0.05
C HIS A 28 23.76 12.00 0.98
N VAL A 29 25.01 11.74 0.58
CA VAL A 29 26.01 11.04 1.40
C VAL A 29 27.24 11.92 1.49
N ASP A 30 27.59 12.30 2.72
CA ASP A 30 28.79 13.06 3.04
C ASP A 30 29.94 12.10 3.35
N TYR A 31 31.07 12.28 2.66
CA TYR A 31 32.27 11.46 2.84
C TYR A 31 33.39 12.31 3.44
N ASN A 32 34.10 11.74 4.41
CA ASN A 32 35.34 12.28 4.94
C ASN A 32 36.53 11.47 4.42
N ILE A 33 37.46 12.14 3.75
CA ILE A 33 38.71 11.52 3.26
C ILE A 33 39.79 11.84 4.29
N ALA A 34 40.44 10.82 4.85
CA ALA A 34 41.52 11.04 5.81
C ALA A 34 42.69 11.77 5.14
N GLU A 35 43.28 12.75 5.83
CA GLU A 35 44.45 13.46 5.32
C GLU A 35 45.64 12.50 5.11
N TYR A 36 46.21 12.53 3.92
CA TYR A 36 47.46 11.84 3.59
C TYR A 36 48.46 12.81 2.98
N GLY A 37 49.75 12.57 3.24
CA GLY A 37 50.82 13.38 2.65
C GLY A 37 50.83 13.21 1.12
N TYR A 38 50.43 14.25 0.39
CA TYR A 38 50.38 14.28 -1.08
C TYR A 38 51.72 13.94 -1.75
N LEU A 39 52.84 14.29 -1.12
CA LEU A 39 54.19 13.99 -1.61
C LEU A 39 54.72 12.62 -1.16
N ALA A 40 54.06 11.97 -0.21
CA ALA A 40 54.47 10.70 0.36
C ALA A 40 53.74 9.50 -0.28
N ARG A 41 52.72 9.76 -1.10
CA ARG A 41 51.88 8.73 -1.72
C ARG A 41 51.94 8.81 -3.26
N PRO A 42 51.81 7.67 -3.96
CA PRO A 42 51.76 7.67 -5.42
C PRO A 42 50.51 8.37 -5.97
N HIS A 43 50.61 8.91 -7.18
CA HIS A 43 49.53 9.62 -7.89
C HIS A 43 48.23 8.80 -8.09
N TRP A 44 48.30 7.46 -8.03
CA TRP A 44 47.12 6.60 -8.15
C TRP A 44 46.26 6.57 -6.88
N PHE A 45 46.74 7.13 -5.77
CA PHE A 45 46.06 7.06 -4.47
C PHE A 45 44.77 7.89 -4.44
N ASP A 46 44.70 8.99 -5.19
CA ASP A 46 43.48 9.81 -5.33
C ASP A 46 42.38 9.02 -6.06
N VAL A 47 42.74 8.35 -7.16
CA VAL A 47 41.82 7.48 -7.94
C VAL A 47 41.30 6.33 -7.08
N LEU A 48 42.15 5.80 -6.17
CA LEU A 48 41.72 4.78 -5.22
C LEU A 48 40.68 5.33 -4.23
N ALA A 49 40.87 6.55 -3.72
CA ALA A 49 39.93 7.18 -2.79
C ALA A 49 38.56 7.42 -3.46
N GLU A 50 38.54 7.92 -4.70
CA GLU A 50 37.31 8.10 -5.50
C GLU A 50 36.60 6.77 -5.78
N SER A 51 37.38 5.73 -6.12
CA SER A 51 36.84 4.38 -6.34
C SER A 51 36.22 3.83 -5.06
N LEU A 52 36.84 4.06 -3.90
CA LEU A 52 36.34 3.61 -2.61
C LEU A 52 35.05 4.33 -2.22
N GLN A 53 34.95 5.65 -2.46
CA GLN A 53 33.70 6.40 -2.30
C GLN A 53 32.57 5.81 -3.15
N SER A 54 32.86 5.49 -4.41
CA SER A 54 31.87 4.91 -5.33
C SER A 54 31.37 3.56 -4.86
N VAL A 55 32.27 2.70 -4.37
CA VAL A 55 31.90 1.40 -3.77
C VAL A 55 31.06 1.58 -2.51
N LEU A 56 31.41 2.52 -1.64
CA LEU A 56 30.64 2.82 -0.43
C LEU A 56 29.23 3.32 -0.78
N LYS A 57 29.11 4.21 -1.77
CA LYS A 57 27.83 4.68 -2.30
C LYS A 57 26.96 3.53 -2.77
N LEU A 58 27.51 2.66 -3.61
CA LEU A 58 26.78 1.49 -4.15
C LEU A 58 26.30 0.54 -3.04
N LYS A 59 27.11 0.33 -2.00
CA LYS A 59 26.69 -0.47 -0.84
C LYS A 59 25.54 0.16 -0.07
N LEU A 60 25.54 1.48 0.10
CA LEU A 60 24.42 2.20 0.73
C LEU A 60 23.16 2.10 -0.12
N GLU A 61 23.28 2.27 -1.44
CA GLU A 61 22.16 2.11 -2.39
C GLU A 61 21.59 0.69 -2.34
N GLU A 62 22.44 -0.33 -2.32
CA GLU A 62 22.04 -1.73 -2.17
C GLU A 62 21.22 -1.96 -0.89
N GLN A 63 21.68 -1.43 0.25
CA GLN A 63 20.95 -1.53 1.51
C GLN A 63 19.58 -0.85 1.46
N VAL A 64 19.50 0.35 0.88
CA VAL A 64 18.23 1.06 0.70
C VAL A 64 17.28 0.26 -0.21
N LEU A 65 17.78 -0.28 -1.32
CA LEU A 65 17.01 -1.10 -2.25
C LEU A 65 16.47 -2.38 -1.58
N LEU A 66 17.26 -3.05 -0.76
CA LEU A 66 16.80 -4.21 0.01
C LEU A 66 15.62 -3.86 0.93
N ILE A 67 15.71 -2.72 1.63
CA ILE A 67 14.61 -2.23 2.47
C ILE A 67 13.37 -1.90 1.62
N ARG A 68 13.55 -1.29 0.45
CA ARG A 68 12.45 -0.99 -0.48
C ARG A 68 11.74 -2.27 -0.91
N VAL A 69 12.48 -3.30 -1.31
CA VAL A 69 11.91 -4.60 -1.72
C VAL A 69 11.08 -5.21 -0.58
N GLN A 70 11.63 -5.25 0.65
CA GLN A 70 10.90 -5.78 1.81
C GLN A 70 9.60 -5.03 2.09
N ARG A 71 9.61 -3.70 2.01
CA ARG A 71 8.41 -2.87 2.19
C ARG A 71 7.36 -3.16 1.10
N LEU A 72 7.80 -3.27 -0.15
CA LEU A 72 6.93 -3.58 -1.29
C LEU A 72 6.33 -4.98 -1.21
N GLU A 73 7.09 -5.98 -0.77
CA GLU A 73 6.57 -7.33 -0.57
C GLU A 73 5.44 -7.34 0.47
N LYS A 74 5.63 -6.66 1.61
CA LYS A 74 4.60 -6.54 2.64
C LYS A 74 3.36 -5.80 2.13
N ALA A 75 3.54 -4.73 1.37
CA ALA A 75 2.45 -4.00 0.75
C ALA A 75 1.69 -4.88 -0.25
N SER A 76 2.40 -5.59 -1.12
CA SER A 76 1.83 -6.54 -2.10
C SER A 76 1.03 -7.65 -1.43
N GLN A 77 1.55 -8.23 -0.35
CA GLN A 77 0.82 -9.23 0.45
C GLN A 77 -0.48 -8.66 1.02
N THR A 78 -0.44 -7.46 1.59
CA THR A 78 -1.61 -6.79 2.17
C THR A 78 -2.67 -6.50 1.11
N ILE A 79 -2.26 -6.01 -0.07
CA ILE A 79 -3.15 -5.75 -1.20
C ILE A 79 -3.79 -7.07 -1.67
N THR A 80 -3.00 -8.13 -1.79
CA THR A 80 -3.49 -9.47 -2.18
C THR A 80 -4.52 -10.01 -1.19
N GLN A 81 -4.25 -9.85 0.11
CA GLN A 81 -5.19 -10.25 1.17
C GLN A 81 -6.49 -9.45 1.07
N ARG A 82 -6.42 -8.14 0.82
CA ARG A 82 -7.61 -7.31 0.60
C ARG A 82 -8.41 -7.77 -0.60
N VAL A 83 -7.77 -7.99 -1.76
CA VAL A 83 -8.46 -8.49 -2.96
C VAL A 83 -9.16 -9.82 -2.69
N ASN A 84 -8.51 -10.73 -1.96
CA ASN A 84 -9.13 -12.00 -1.55
C ASN A 84 -10.32 -11.79 -0.60
N LEU A 85 -10.18 -10.94 0.42
CA LEU A 85 -11.25 -10.61 1.35
C LEU A 85 -12.46 -10.03 0.62
N PHE A 86 -12.25 -9.09 -0.29
CA PHE A 86 -13.33 -8.50 -1.09
C PHE A 86 -13.98 -9.52 -2.01
N SER A 87 -13.19 -10.20 -2.84
CA SER A 87 -13.72 -11.10 -3.88
C SER A 87 -14.39 -12.34 -3.31
N LYS A 88 -13.86 -12.90 -2.22
CA LYS A 88 -14.31 -14.19 -1.68
C LYS A 88 -15.27 -14.08 -0.50
N VAL A 89 -15.27 -12.96 0.23
CA VAL A 89 -16.10 -12.80 1.44
C VAL A 89 -17.06 -11.63 1.30
N LEU A 90 -16.54 -10.40 1.23
CA LEU A 90 -17.38 -9.20 1.38
C LEU A 90 -18.34 -8.97 0.21
N ILE A 91 -17.90 -9.18 -1.03
CA ILE A 91 -18.77 -9.02 -2.21
C ILE A 91 -19.88 -10.08 -2.22
N PRO A 92 -19.59 -11.39 -2.02
CA PRO A 92 -20.64 -12.40 -1.87
C PRO A 92 -21.63 -12.10 -0.74
N GLU A 93 -21.14 -11.74 0.45
CA GLU A 93 -21.99 -11.42 1.60
C GLU A 93 -22.88 -10.20 1.35
N ALA A 94 -22.32 -9.14 0.76
CA ALA A 94 -23.07 -7.96 0.37
C ALA A 94 -24.19 -8.30 -0.62
N ARG A 95 -23.92 -9.17 -1.61
CA ARG A 95 -24.93 -9.62 -2.58
C ARG A 95 -26.05 -10.42 -1.92
N ASP A 96 -25.72 -11.31 -0.98
CA ASP A 96 -26.73 -12.07 -0.23
C ASP A 96 -27.60 -11.14 0.63
N ASN A 97 -26.99 -10.18 1.31
CA ASN A 97 -27.69 -9.18 2.10
C ASN A 97 -28.63 -8.34 1.24
N ILE A 98 -28.18 -7.85 0.08
CA ILE A 98 -29.02 -7.12 -0.88
C ILE A 98 -30.21 -7.99 -1.32
N LYS A 99 -29.98 -9.26 -1.65
CA LYS A 99 -31.05 -10.18 -2.04
C LYS A 99 -32.07 -10.39 -0.92
N ARG A 100 -31.61 -10.57 0.32
CA ARG A 100 -32.49 -10.74 1.51
C ARG A 100 -33.36 -9.51 1.74
N ILE A 101 -32.77 -8.32 1.65
CA ILE A 101 -33.49 -7.05 1.76
C ILE A 101 -34.53 -6.93 0.64
N GLY A 102 -34.16 -7.25 -0.60
CA GLY A 102 -35.07 -7.19 -1.74
C GLY A 102 -36.26 -8.14 -1.63
N LEU A 103 -36.05 -9.37 -1.13
CA LEU A 103 -37.13 -10.33 -0.87
C LEU A 103 -38.10 -9.78 0.19
N PHE A 104 -37.56 -9.27 1.29
CA PHE A 104 -38.37 -8.70 2.37
C PHE A 104 -39.25 -7.53 1.89
N LEU A 105 -38.67 -6.60 1.12
CA LEU A 105 -39.41 -5.47 0.55
C LEU A 105 -40.50 -5.94 -0.44
N SER A 106 -40.19 -6.93 -1.28
CA SER A 106 -41.15 -7.50 -2.24
C SER A 106 -42.35 -8.15 -1.54
N ASP A 107 -42.11 -8.86 -0.45
CA ASP A 107 -43.17 -9.49 0.33
C ASP A 107 -44.01 -8.45 1.09
N GLN A 108 -43.40 -7.38 1.60
CA GLN A 108 -44.14 -6.26 2.19
C GLN A 108 -45.06 -5.58 1.17
N GLU A 109 -44.60 -5.38 -0.07
CA GLU A 109 -45.38 -4.78 -1.15
C GLU A 109 -46.58 -5.66 -1.52
N ARG A 110 -46.35 -6.98 -1.71
CA ARG A 110 -47.44 -7.94 -1.96
C ARG A 110 -48.46 -7.97 -0.83
N ALA A 111 -48.01 -7.97 0.42
CA ALA A 111 -48.89 -7.91 1.59
C ALA A 111 -49.71 -6.61 1.63
N GLY A 112 -49.14 -5.49 1.17
CA GLY A 112 -49.85 -4.22 0.96
C GLY A 112 -50.98 -4.36 -0.06
N VAL A 113 -50.70 -4.91 -1.24
CA VAL A 113 -51.71 -5.09 -2.31
C VAL A 113 -52.84 -6.02 -1.89
N VAL A 114 -52.54 -7.13 -1.21
CA VAL A 114 -53.57 -8.06 -0.71
C VAL A 114 -54.47 -7.37 0.30
N ARG A 115 -53.91 -6.60 1.24
CA ARG A 115 -54.70 -5.80 2.20
C ARG A 115 -55.62 -4.81 1.49
N SER A 116 -55.11 -4.08 0.48
CA SER A 116 -55.92 -3.14 -0.31
C SER A 116 -57.05 -3.86 -1.07
N LYS A 117 -56.79 -5.03 -1.66
CA LYS A 117 -57.83 -5.84 -2.33
C LYS A 117 -58.90 -6.31 -1.35
N LEU A 118 -58.53 -6.75 -0.15
CA LEU A 118 -59.46 -7.20 0.88
C LEU A 118 -60.33 -6.05 1.39
N ALA A 119 -59.73 -4.89 1.67
CA ALA A 119 -60.44 -3.69 2.08
C ALA A 119 -61.48 -3.26 1.03
N LYS A 120 -61.11 -3.30 -0.26
CA LYS A 120 -62.02 -2.97 -1.35
C LYS A 120 -63.19 -3.96 -1.46
N ARG A 121 -62.93 -5.27 -1.39
CA ARG A 121 -63.99 -6.29 -1.41
C ARG A 121 -64.98 -6.14 -0.26
N LYS A 122 -64.49 -5.85 0.94
CA LYS A 122 -65.33 -5.61 2.11
C LYS A 122 -66.24 -4.38 1.90
N SER A 123 -65.66 -3.26 1.48
CA SER A 123 -66.42 -2.04 1.15
C SER A 123 -67.48 -2.25 0.05
N SER A 124 -67.23 -3.13 -0.93
CA SER A 124 -68.22 -3.44 -1.97
C SER A 124 -69.37 -4.31 -1.45
N ALA A 125 -69.10 -5.22 -0.51
CA ALA A 125 -70.13 -6.06 0.10
C ALA A 125 -71.04 -5.28 1.07
N GLU A 126 -70.52 -4.26 1.74
CA GLU A 126 -71.33 -3.34 2.57
C GLU A 126 -72.08 -2.27 1.75
N GLY A 127 -71.77 -2.13 0.46
CA GLY A 127 -72.31 -1.08 -0.43
C GLY A 127 -73.46 -1.53 -1.34
N GLU A 128 -73.98 -2.74 -1.20
CA GLU A 128 -75.17 -3.22 -1.91
C GLU A 128 -76.41 -2.88 -1.07
N PRO A 129 -77.19 -1.83 -1.42
CA PRO A 129 -78.40 -1.49 -0.69
C PRO A 129 -79.51 -2.44 -1.14
N VAL A 130 -80.24 -2.96 -0.15
CA VAL A 130 -81.55 -3.62 -0.31
C VAL A 130 -82.55 -2.64 -0.91
#